data_AF-A0A8B6Y4A0-F1
#
_entry.id   AF-A0A8B6Y4A0-F1
#
_cell.length_a   1.000
_cell.length_b   1.000
_cell.length_c   1.000
_cell.angle_alpha   90.00
_cell.angle_beta   90.00
_cell.angle_gamma   90.00
#
_symmetry.space_group_name_H-M   'P 1'
#
loop_
_entity.id
_entity.type
_entity.pdbx_description
1 polymer ?
#
loop_
_entity_poly.entity_id
_entity_poly.type
_entity_poly.pdbx_seq_one_letter_code
_entity_poly.pdbx_strand_id
1 'polypeptide(L)'
;MCTSPDGNDREKLGESLSALRGLQVRIEKLCSASHLKRTPENEVFYERHIGVNETNTMAKIECIQENLEGWEGKPLCQVVSVLLKEGFLTRIGKKASERKIFLFDNLMLCAKVNKHNITGFNQTEFRLKEHIYLRKVEVKDITDEGK
;
A
#
# COMPACT_ATOMS: atom_id res chain seq x y z
N MET A 1 18.25 14.55 9.46
CA MET A 1 18.93 15.29 8.38
C MET A 1 19.92 16.24 9.00
N CYS A 2 21.20 15.87 9.02
CA CYS A 2 22.26 16.77 9.42
C CYS A 2 22.70 17.53 8.17
N THR A 3 22.38 18.83 8.10
CA THR A 3 23.01 19.71 7.12
C THR A 3 24.49 19.82 7.49
N SER A 4 25.39 19.69 6.50
CA SER A 4 26.83 19.92 6.66
C SER A 4 27.06 21.24 7.40
N PRO A 5 27.95 21.32 8.41
CA PRO A 5 28.13 22.50 9.25
C PRO A 5 28.80 23.68 8.54
N ASP A 6 29.17 23.54 7.26
CA ASP A 6 29.88 24.54 6.48
C ASP A 6 28.95 25.63 5.92
N GLY A 7 29.19 26.88 6.33
CA GLY A 7 28.38 28.04 5.93
C GLY A 7 28.32 28.27 4.40
N ASN A 8 29.37 27.89 3.69
CA ASN A 8 29.48 27.94 2.23
C ASN A 8 28.51 26.95 1.54
N ASP A 9 28.32 25.77 2.12
CA ASP A 9 27.37 24.78 1.57
C ASP A 9 25.94 25.27 1.75
N ARG A 10 25.65 25.94 2.87
CA ARG A 10 24.32 26.51 3.13
C ARG A 10 23.96 27.62 2.13
N GLU A 11 24.94 28.45 1.77
CA GLU A 11 24.76 29.52 0.77
C GLU A 11 24.52 28.95 -0.62
N LYS A 12 25.35 28.01 -1.07
CA LYS A 12 25.18 27.31 -2.35
C LYS A 12 23.86 26.55 -2.46
N LEU A 13 23.40 25.94 -1.36
CA LEU A 13 22.08 25.32 -1.29
C LEU A 13 20.96 26.36 -1.42
N GLY A 14 21.10 27.52 -0.80
CA GLY A 14 20.14 28.63 -0.91
C GLY A 14 20.04 29.18 -2.33
N GLU A 15 21.18 29.35 -3.00
CA GLU A 15 21.25 29.75 -4.41
C GLU A 15 20.62 28.71 -5.33
N SER A 16 20.94 27.43 -5.12
CA SER A 16 20.39 26.31 -5.89
C SER A 16 18.88 26.18 -5.70
N LEU A 17 18.39 26.28 -4.46
CA LEU A 17 16.96 26.29 -4.15
C LEU A 17 16.25 27.44 -4.86
N SER A 18 16.86 28.63 -4.86
CA SER A 18 16.30 29.82 -5.51
C SER A 18 16.22 29.65 -7.03
N ALA A 19 17.26 29.07 -7.65
CA ALA A 19 17.27 28.75 -9.08
C ALA A 19 16.22 27.71 -9.47
N LEU A 20 15.99 26.70 -8.61
CA LEU A 20 15.01 25.64 -8.84
C LEU A 20 13.57 26.02 -8.49
N ARG A 21 13.36 27.13 -7.75
CA ARG A 21 12.03 27.53 -7.26
C ARG A 21 11.04 27.80 -8.38
N GLY A 22 11.50 28.37 -9.49
CA GLY A 22 10.67 28.59 -10.68
C GLY A 22 10.17 27.28 -11.30
N LEU A 23 11.01 26.23 -11.29
CA LEU A 23 10.63 24.89 -11.75
C LEU A 23 9.66 24.24 -10.75
N GLN A 24 9.93 24.35 -9.45
CA GLN A 24 9.06 23.83 -8.40
C GLN A 24 7.62 24.37 -8.52
N VAL A 25 7.46 25.69 -8.63
CA VAL A 25 6.14 26.32 -8.75
C VAL A 25 5.41 25.88 -10.03
N ARG A 26 6.13 25.67 -11.13
CA ARG A 26 5.54 25.16 -12.37
C ARG A 26 5.06 23.72 -12.24
N ILE A 27 5.86 22.86 -11.62
CA ILE A 27 5.49 21.47 -11.34
C ILE A 27 4.27 21.43 -10.41
N GLU A 28 4.27 22.21 -9.32
CA GLU A 28 3.15 22.27 -8.37
C GLU A 28 1.86 22.78 -9.03
N LYS A 29 1.94 23.77 -9.93
CA LYS A 29 0.79 24.25 -10.72
C LYS A 29 0.27 23.19 -11.68
N LEU A 30 1.15 22.45 -12.35
CA LEU A 30 0.75 21.36 -13.25
C LEU A 30 0.13 20.19 -12.46
N CYS A 31 0.72 19.83 -11.32
CA CYS A 31 0.20 18.79 -10.42
C CYS A 31 -1.14 19.18 -9.76
N SER A 32 -1.41 20.47 -9.56
CA SER A 32 -2.68 20.93 -8.97
C SER A 32 -3.81 21.11 -9.99
N ALA A 33 -3.49 21.36 -11.26
CA ALA A 33 -4.46 21.76 -12.28
C ALA A 33 -5.31 20.61 -12.86
N SER A 34 -4.79 19.40 -13.03
CA SER A 34 -5.54 18.34 -13.72
C SER A 34 -4.92 16.97 -13.54
N HIS A 35 -5.74 15.96 -13.18
CA HIS A 35 -5.50 14.50 -13.23
C HIS A 35 -4.24 13.89 -12.56
N LEU A 36 -3.26 14.71 -12.21
CA LEU A 36 -2.00 14.42 -11.54
C LEU A 36 -2.03 14.87 -10.07
N LYS A 37 -3.22 15.22 -9.55
CA LYS A 37 -3.39 15.39 -8.11
C LYS A 37 -2.78 14.17 -7.43
N ARG A 38 -2.14 14.39 -6.28
CA ARG A 38 -1.77 13.32 -5.34
C ARG A 38 -3.04 12.57 -4.97
N THR A 39 -3.45 11.65 -5.82
CA THR A 39 -4.41 10.63 -5.49
C THR A 39 -3.64 9.61 -4.66
N PRO A 40 -4.26 8.98 -3.66
CA PRO A 40 -3.58 7.96 -2.83
C PRO A 40 -3.00 6.81 -3.66
N GLU A 41 -3.47 6.63 -4.90
CA GLU A 41 -2.91 5.71 -5.90
C GLU A 41 -1.58 6.15 -6.54
N ASN A 42 -1.26 7.45 -6.55
CA ASN A 42 0.04 7.99 -6.96
C ASN A 42 1.07 8.05 -5.81
N GLU A 43 0.64 8.06 -4.54
CA GLU A 43 1.55 8.01 -3.37
C GLU A 43 2.35 6.71 -3.31
N VAL A 44 1.71 5.59 -3.68
CA VAL A 44 2.31 4.24 -3.72
C VAL A 44 3.54 4.17 -4.65
N PHE A 45 3.59 4.99 -5.71
CA PHE A 45 4.77 5.05 -6.59
C PHE A 45 5.95 5.79 -5.95
N TYR A 46 5.69 6.81 -5.13
CA TYR A 46 6.74 7.61 -4.48
C TYR A 46 7.34 6.92 -3.25
N GLU A 47 6.53 6.22 -2.44
CA GLU A 47 7.03 5.42 -1.30
C GLU A 47 7.87 4.22 -1.72
N ARG A 48 7.73 3.76 -2.97
CA ARG A 48 8.56 2.68 -3.52
C ARG A 48 10.00 3.10 -3.83
N HIS A 49 10.25 4.41 -4.01
CA HIS A 49 11.58 4.93 -4.38
C HIS A 49 12.32 5.59 -3.21
N ILE A 50 11.61 6.04 -2.19
CA ILE A 50 12.21 6.56 -0.97
C ILE A 50 11.97 5.51 0.10
N GLY A 51 13.00 4.72 0.41
CA GLY A 51 13.02 3.68 1.45
C GLY A 51 12.79 4.24 2.86
N VAL A 52 11.63 4.86 3.08
CA VAL A 52 11.19 5.45 4.34
C VAL A 52 10.10 4.54 4.87
N ASN A 53 10.47 3.78 5.91
CA ASN A 53 9.61 3.00 6.81
C ASN A 53 9.55 1.47 6.63
N GLU A 54 10.65 0.78 6.32
CA GLU A 54 10.72 -0.70 6.45
C GLU A 54 10.23 -1.17 7.84
N THR A 55 10.50 -0.41 8.91
CA THR A 55 10.04 -0.72 10.28
C THR A 55 8.54 -0.60 10.47
N ASN A 56 7.86 0.38 9.84
CA ASN A 56 6.39 0.47 9.93
C ASN A 56 5.72 -0.59 9.08
N THR A 57 6.37 -1.05 7.99
CA THR A 57 5.83 -2.11 7.14
C THR A 57 5.81 -3.45 7.86
N MET A 58 6.87 -3.83 8.57
CA MET A 58 6.90 -5.08 9.35
C MET A 58 5.86 -5.09 10.48
N ALA A 59 5.80 -4.01 11.28
CA ALA A 59 4.80 -3.90 12.35
C ALA A 59 3.36 -3.96 11.79
N LYS A 60 3.13 -3.42 10.59
CA LYS A 60 1.83 -3.53 9.89
C LYS A 60 1.54 -4.95 9.45
N ILE A 61 2.53 -5.69 8.95
CA ILE A 61 2.39 -7.12 8.58
C ILE A 61 2.03 -7.96 9.80
N GLU A 62 2.68 -7.73 10.95
CA GLU A 62 2.38 -8.42 12.22
C GLU A 62 0.96 -8.12 12.68
N CYS A 63 0.57 -6.85 12.68
CA CYS A 63 -0.79 -6.44 13.03
C CYS A 63 -1.85 -7.06 12.10
N ILE A 64 -1.56 -7.18 10.80
CA ILE A 64 -2.45 -7.88 9.86
C ILE A 64 -2.55 -9.36 10.23
N GLN A 65 -1.43 -10.02 10.55
CA GLN A 65 -1.43 -11.43 10.94
C GLN A 65 -2.23 -11.67 12.22
N GLU A 66 -2.09 -10.82 13.24
CA GLU A 66 -2.83 -10.91 14.50
C GLU A 66 -4.33 -10.74 14.32
N ASN A 67 -4.74 -9.87 13.39
CA ASN A 67 -6.16 -9.62 13.10
C ASN A 67 -6.75 -10.58 12.05
N LEU A 68 -5.96 -11.55 11.55
CA LEU A 68 -6.36 -12.48 10.51
C LEU A 68 -6.54 -13.89 11.04
N GLU A 69 -7.78 -14.38 11.00
CA GLU A 69 -8.14 -15.75 11.32
C GLU A 69 -7.87 -16.70 10.13
N GLY A 70 -7.35 -17.90 10.41
CA GLY A 70 -7.25 -18.98 9.42
C GLY A 70 -6.06 -18.87 8.47
N TRP A 71 -5.01 -18.13 8.84
CA TRP A 71 -3.72 -18.25 8.19
C TRP A 71 -3.04 -19.55 8.60
N GLU A 72 -2.70 -20.38 7.62
CA GLU A 72 -2.00 -21.66 7.83
C GLU A 72 -0.65 -21.58 7.12
N GLY A 73 0.45 -21.68 7.88
CA GLY A 73 1.79 -21.65 7.32
C GLY A 73 2.82 -20.94 8.20
N LYS A 74 3.93 -20.53 7.56
CA LYS A 74 4.96 -19.71 8.22
C LYS A 74 4.41 -18.31 8.52
N PRO A 75 4.95 -17.59 9.51
CA PRO A 75 4.59 -16.20 9.77
C PRO A 75 4.72 -15.34 8.51
N LEU A 76 3.76 -14.45 8.25
CA LEU A 76 3.73 -13.54 7.11
C LEU A 76 5.04 -12.73 7.01
N CYS A 77 5.61 -12.27 8.11
CA CYS A 77 6.90 -11.56 8.13
C CYS A 77 8.08 -12.36 7.55
N GLN A 78 7.97 -13.69 7.45
CA GLN A 78 8.98 -14.56 6.82
C GLN A 78 8.67 -14.86 5.34
N VAL A 79 7.44 -14.59 4.90
CA VAL A 79 6.95 -14.91 3.55
C VAL A 79 6.92 -13.66 2.67
N VAL A 80 6.52 -12.53 3.24
CA VAL A 80 6.35 -11.24 2.55
C VAL A 80 7.26 -10.19 3.17
N SER A 81 7.76 -9.28 2.34
CA SER A 81 8.65 -8.18 2.77
C SER A 81 7.92 -6.85 2.86
N VAL A 82 7.02 -6.59 1.90
CA VAL A 82 6.37 -5.29 1.75
C VAL A 82 4.88 -5.45 1.50
N LEU A 83 4.07 -4.73 2.28
CA LEU A 83 2.67 -4.48 1.97
C LEU A 83 2.59 -3.40 0.89
N LEU A 84 2.19 -3.78 -0.32
CA LEU A 84 2.09 -2.87 -1.46
C LEU A 84 0.79 -2.08 -1.45
N LYS A 85 -0.34 -2.73 -1.14
CA LYS A 85 -1.65 -2.07 -1.13
C LYS A 85 -2.63 -2.79 -0.23
N GLU A 86 -3.52 -2.01 0.36
CA GLU A 86 -4.65 -2.48 1.14
C GLU A 86 -5.94 -1.88 0.56
N GLY A 87 -7.00 -2.68 0.43
CA GLY A 87 -8.26 -2.20 -0.15
C GLY A 87 -9.39 -3.20 -0.04
N PHE A 88 -10.52 -2.90 -0.69
CA PHE A 88 -11.66 -3.80 -0.79
C PHE A 88 -11.93 -4.11 -2.26
N LEU A 89 -12.10 -5.40 -2.58
CA LEU A 89 -12.51 -5.86 -3.90
C LEU A 89 -13.73 -6.77 -3.77
N THR A 90 -14.63 -6.68 -4.75
CA THR A 90 -15.77 -7.61 -4.86
C THR A 90 -15.34 -8.82 -5.68
N ARG A 91 -15.35 -10.00 -5.05
CA ARG A 91 -15.16 -11.24 -5.81
C ARG A 91 -16.40 -11.51 -6.64
N ILE A 92 -16.23 -11.52 -7.95
CA ILE A 92 -17.25 -11.94 -8.92
C ILE A 92 -17.28 -13.47 -8.96
N GLY A 93 -18.47 -14.07 -8.87
CA GLY A 93 -18.70 -15.51 -8.82
C GLY A 93 -20.18 -15.82 -8.64
N LYS A 94 -20.54 -17.04 -8.21
CA LYS A 94 -21.95 -17.43 -7.99
C LYS A 94 -22.70 -16.50 -7.03
N LYS A 95 -21.99 -15.95 -6.04
CA LYS A 95 -22.49 -14.90 -5.15
C LYS A 95 -21.40 -13.84 -5.00
N ALA A 96 -21.69 -12.62 -5.42
CA ALA A 96 -20.80 -11.49 -5.22
C ALA A 96 -20.57 -11.28 -3.71
N SER A 97 -19.31 -11.11 -3.31
CA SER A 97 -18.94 -10.81 -1.94
C SER A 97 -17.79 -9.83 -1.93
N GLU A 98 -17.97 -8.74 -1.21
CA GLU A 98 -16.88 -7.84 -0.87
C GLU A 98 -15.87 -8.53 0.05
N ARG A 99 -14.59 -8.30 -0.21
CA ARG A 99 -13.46 -8.87 0.52
C ARG A 99 -12.40 -7.81 0.73
N LYS A 100 -11.81 -7.81 1.93
CA LYS A 100 -10.62 -7.05 2.24
C LYS A 100 -9.43 -7.73 1.56
N ILE A 101 -8.62 -6.95 0.84
CA ILE A 101 -7.46 -7.42 0.11
C ILE A 101 -6.21 -6.80 0.71
N PHE A 102 -5.23 -7.66 1.00
CA PHE A 102 -3.87 -7.25 1.33
C PHE A 102 -2.95 -7.74 0.22
N LEU A 103 -2.37 -6.80 -0.52
CA LEU A 103 -1.47 -7.08 -1.62
C LEU A 103 -0.04 -6.92 -1.14
N PHE A 104 0.73 -8.00 -1.19
CA PHE A 104 2.16 -8.03 -0.92
C PHE A 104 2.94 -8.23 -2.24
N ASP A 105 4.26 -8.21 -2.15
CA ASP A 105 5.20 -8.43 -3.26
C ASP A 105 4.97 -9.76 -4.00
N ASN A 106 4.74 -10.84 -3.25
CA ASN A 106 4.67 -12.20 -3.80
C ASN A 106 3.38 -12.95 -3.43
N LEU A 107 2.50 -12.32 -2.66
CA LEU A 107 1.32 -12.91 -2.06
C LEU A 107 0.16 -11.92 -2.05
N MET A 108 -1.04 -12.39 -2.34
CA MET A 108 -2.27 -11.62 -2.16
C MET A 108 -3.19 -12.37 -1.20
N LEU A 109 -3.60 -11.72 -0.12
CA LEU A 109 -4.55 -12.26 0.84
C LEU A 109 -5.94 -11.68 0.61
N CYS A 110 -6.95 -12.55 0.56
CA CYS A 110 -8.35 -12.19 0.42
C CYS A 110 -9.11 -12.60 1.68
N ALA A 111 -9.51 -11.63 2.49
CA ALA A 111 -10.20 -11.86 3.75
C ALA A 111 -11.64 -11.33 3.74
N LYS A 112 -12.50 -11.93 4.56
CA LYS A 112 -13.87 -11.46 4.81
C LYS A 112 -13.91 -10.79 6.18
N VAL A 113 -14.53 -9.62 6.25
CA VAL A 113 -14.75 -8.90 7.52
C VAL A 113 -15.74 -9.69 8.37
N ASN A 114 -15.38 -9.94 9.64
CA ASN A 114 -16.26 -10.56 10.61
C ASN A 114 -17.27 -9.52 11.11
N LYS A 115 -18.56 -9.67 10.77
CA LYS A 115 -19.62 -8.70 11.10
C LYS A 115 -20.23 -8.89 12.50
N HIS A 116 -19.86 -9.93 13.23
CA HIS A 116 -20.50 -10.29 14.50
C HIS A 116 -19.49 -10.22 15.65
N ASN A 117 -19.41 -9.04 16.27
CA ASN A 117 -18.74 -8.86 17.56
C ASN A 117 -19.69 -9.38 18.65
N ILE A 118 -19.64 -10.69 18.91
CA ILE A 118 -20.28 -11.26 20.10
C ILE A 118 -19.25 -11.11 21.23
N THR A 119 -19.64 -10.31 22.22
CA THR A 119 -18.91 -9.97 23.45
C THR A 119 -18.11 -11.15 24.05
N GLY A 120 -16.79 -10.98 24.19
CA GLY A 120 -15.98 -11.72 25.16
C GLY A 120 -14.91 -12.69 24.62
N PHE A 121 -14.79 -12.89 23.31
CA PHE A 121 -13.67 -13.63 22.73
C PHE A 121 -12.78 -12.70 21.92
N ASN A 122 -11.46 -12.83 22.06
CA ASN A 122 -10.47 -12.13 21.23
C ASN A 122 -10.75 -12.45 19.76
N GLN A 123 -11.52 -11.58 19.09
CA GLN A 123 -12.06 -11.82 17.77
C GLN A 123 -11.22 -11.04 16.75
N THR A 124 -10.41 -11.80 16.02
CA THR A 124 -9.75 -11.34 14.80
C THR A 124 -10.75 -10.67 13.87
N GLU A 125 -10.42 -9.45 13.40
CA GLU A 125 -11.30 -8.60 12.58
C GLU A 125 -11.61 -9.23 11.21
N PHE A 126 -10.66 -10.01 10.69
CA PHE A 126 -10.72 -10.57 9.35
C PHE A 126 -10.60 -12.09 9.40
N ARG A 127 -11.39 -12.77 8.56
CA ARG A 127 -11.25 -14.21 8.32
C ARG A 127 -10.72 -14.47 6.92
N LEU A 128 -9.57 -15.13 6.83
CA LEU A 128 -8.97 -15.48 5.56
C LEU A 128 -9.92 -16.39 4.76
N LYS A 129 -10.07 -16.07 3.47
CA LYS A 129 -10.82 -16.90 2.52
C LYS A 129 -9.89 -17.55 1.52
N GLU A 130 -8.96 -16.79 0.97
CA GLU A 130 -8.02 -17.26 -0.04
C GLU A 130 -6.69 -16.53 0.10
N HIS A 131 -5.61 -17.21 -0.24
CA HIS A 131 -4.29 -16.63 -0.42
C HIS A 131 -3.75 -17.06 -1.78
N ILE A 132 -3.12 -16.15 -2.52
CA ILE A 132 -2.67 -16.38 -3.90
C ILE A 132 -1.22 -15.94 -4.03
N TYR A 133 -0.33 -16.87 -4.39
CA TYR A 133 1.05 -16.54 -4.70
C TYR A 133 1.16 -15.97 -6.12
N LEU A 134 1.72 -14.77 -6.24
CA LEU A 134 1.71 -13.98 -7.47
C LEU A 134 2.72 -14.44 -8.54
N ARG A 135 3.68 -15.31 -8.20
CA ARG A 135 4.80 -15.68 -9.10
C ARG A 135 4.39 -16.26 -10.47
N LYS A 136 3.18 -16.83 -10.58
CA LYS A 136 2.68 -17.45 -11.82
C LYS A 136 1.28 -16.95 -12.20
N VAL A 137 0.86 -15.81 -11.67
CA VAL A 137 -0.47 -15.24 -11.93
C VAL A 137 -0.36 -14.19 -13.03
N GLU A 138 -1.20 -14.33 -14.05
CA GLU A 138 -1.37 -13.32 -15.09
C GLU A 138 -2.65 -12.53 -14.79
N VAL A 139 -2.56 -11.20 -14.79
CA VAL A 139 -3.72 -10.32 -14.61
C VAL A 139 -4.22 -9.93 -16.00
N LYS A 140 -5.48 -10.26 -16.29
CA LYS A 140 -6.18 -9.83 -17.49
C LYS A 140 -7.33 -8.95 -17.09
N ASP A 141 -7.34 -7.73 -17.61
CA ASP A 141 -8.50 -6.87 -17.49
C ASP A 141 -9.56 -7.35 -18.48
N ILE A 142 -10.77 -7.55 -17.97
CA ILE A 142 -11.92 -7.97 -18.76
C ILE A 142 -12.97 -6.91 -18.48
N THR A 143 -13.18 -6.04 -19.45
CA THR A 143 -14.34 -5.15 -19.43
C THR A 143 -15.57 -5.99 -19.74
N ASP A 144 -16.64 -5.84 -18.95
CA ASP A 144 -17.95 -6.37 -19.32
C ASP A 144 -18.42 -5.59 -20.56
N GLU A 145 -18.05 -6.07 -21.75
CA GLU A 145 -18.73 -5.68 -22.98
C GLU A 145 -20.19 -6.14 -22.83
N GLY A 146 -21.09 -5.16 -22.79
CA GLY A 146 -22.47 -5.29 -22.34
C GLY A 146 -23.20 -6.55 -22.83
N LYS A 147 -23.88 -7.21 -21.89
CA LYS A 147 -25.07 -8.00 -22.21
C LYS A 147 -26.17 -7.12 -22.78
#